data_AF-A0A4Q5Z7I2-F1
#
_entry.id   AF-A0A4Q5Z7I2-F1
#
_cell.length_a   1.000
_cell.length_b   1.000
_cell.length_c   1.000
_cell.angle_alpha   90.00
_cell.angle_beta   90.00
_cell.angle_gamma   90.00
#
_symmetry.space_group_name_H-M   'P 1'
#
loop_
_entity.id
_entity.type
_entity.pdbx_description
1 polymer ?
#
loop_
_entity_poly.entity_id
_entity_poly.type
_entity_poly.pdbx_seq_one_letter_code
_entity_poly.pdbx_strand_id
1 'polypeptide(L)'
;MRHLFTLLSLMLCLAVSGQRECASHEYSVALRAAHPGAAAGIEAAEAFQARRAELLSQLSATGRTLQGGTVRIPVVVHILYSNNAQNISDVQVKSQIDALNRDFRRRNEDSLNTPARFRNLAIDVNIEFVLATVTPEGYATNGIVRKQSGVTYWEQNDAIKLASRGGDNAWDSRYYLNIWVGPMRRLLGYSSLPGGPAELDGLVINT
;
A
#
# COMPACT_ATOMS: atom_id res chain seq x y z
N MET A 1 -10.75 -61.56 10.35
CA MET A 1 -11.06 -60.34 9.58
C MET A 1 -11.36 -59.18 10.52
N ARG A 2 -10.35 -58.78 11.31
CA ARG A 2 -10.50 -57.84 12.43
C ARG A 2 -9.21 -57.03 12.64
N HIS A 3 -8.50 -56.71 11.55
CA HIS A 3 -7.24 -55.94 11.59
C HIS A 3 -7.02 -55.11 10.30
N LEU A 4 -8.07 -54.80 9.53
CA LEU A 4 -7.96 -54.10 8.24
C LEU A 4 -8.65 -52.72 8.23
N PHE A 5 -8.72 -52.03 9.37
CA PHE A 5 -9.33 -50.70 9.48
C PHE A 5 -8.48 -49.68 10.27
N THR A 6 -7.19 -49.96 10.45
CA THR A 6 -6.26 -49.12 11.23
C THR A 6 -5.18 -48.47 10.36
N LEU A 7 -5.52 -48.00 9.16
CA LEU A 7 -4.51 -47.37 8.26
C LEU A 7 -5.09 -46.39 7.23
N LEU A 8 -6.14 -45.64 7.57
CA LEU A 8 -6.64 -44.56 6.69
C LEU A 8 -7.19 -43.36 7.48
N SER A 9 -6.40 -42.82 8.40
CA SER A 9 -6.61 -41.47 8.93
C SER A 9 -5.29 -40.70 8.98
N LEU A 10 -4.53 -40.73 7.89
CA LEU A 10 -3.53 -39.69 7.65
C LEU A 10 -4.32 -38.43 7.34
N MET A 11 -4.54 -37.64 8.39
CA MET A 11 -5.17 -36.34 8.36
C MET A 11 -4.44 -35.51 7.29
N LEU A 12 -5.10 -35.36 6.13
CA LEU A 12 -4.70 -34.43 5.10
C LEU A 12 -4.88 -33.04 5.72
N CYS A 13 -3.84 -32.53 6.37
CA CYS A 13 -3.68 -31.11 6.62
C CYS A 13 -3.57 -30.45 5.24
N LEU A 14 -4.72 -30.20 4.61
CA LEU A 14 -4.82 -29.16 3.60
C LEU A 14 -4.49 -27.87 4.33
N ALA A 15 -3.23 -27.45 4.23
CA ALA A 15 -2.87 -26.06 4.44
C ALA A 15 -3.66 -25.28 3.38
N VAL A 16 -4.84 -24.79 3.76
CA VAL A 16 -5.53 -23.75 3.02
C VAL A 16 -4.67 -22.51 3.19
N SER A 17 -3.68 -22.33 2.33
CA SER A 17 -2.98 -21.06 2.17
C SER A 17 -3.90 -20.14 1.36
N GLY A 18 -4.95 -19.66 2.01
CA GLY A 18 -5.90 -18.68 1.48
C GLY A 18 -5.55 -17.24 1.86
N GLN A 19 -4.33 -16.98 2.33
CA GLN A 19 -3.89 -15.62 2.62
C GLN A 19 -3.51 -14.92 1.32
N ARG A 20 -4.12 -13.75 1.09
CA ARG A 20 -3.63 -12.78 0.11
C ARG A 20 -2.15 -12.51 0.40
N GLU A 21 -1.24 -12.86 -0.52
CA GLU A 21 0.20 -12.66 -0.31
C GLU A 21 0.52 -11.15 -0.44
N CYS A 22 0.73 -10.49 0.70
CA CYS A 22 1.33 -9.15 0.82
C CYS A 22 2.75 -9.32 1.38
N ALA A 23 3.74 -8.66 0.78
CA ALA A 23 5.15 -8.83 1.16
C ALA A 23 5.75 -7.61 1.87
N SER A 24 4.95 -6.70 2.43
CA SER A 24 5.47 -5.47 3.05
C SER A 24 6.41 -5.74 4.23
N HIS A 25 6.19 -6.81 4.99
CA HIS A 25 7.07 -7.16 6.11
C HIS A 25 8.45 -7.63 5.60
N GLU A 26 8.45 -8.62 4.72
CA GLU A 26 9.66 -9.18 4.10
C GLU A 26 10.42 -8.11 3.32
N TYR A 27 9.70 -7.27 2.58
CA TYR A 27 10.25 -6.11 1.89
C TYR A 27 10.91 -5.13 2.87
N SER A 28 10.27 -4.82 4.00
CA SER A 28 10.84 -3.93 5.01
C SER A 28 12.12 -4.50 5.63
N VAL A 29 12.21 -5.81 5.84
CA VAL A 29 13.44 -6.48 6.29
C VAL A 29 14.53 -6.35 5.23
N ALA A 30 14.23 -6.64 3.97
CA ALA A 30 15.18 -6.52 2.87
C ALA A 30 15.67 -5.07 2.68
N LEU A 31 14.76 -4.10 2.77
CA LEU A 31 15.08 -2.68 2.63
C LEU A 31 16.06 -2.21 3.71
N ARG A 32 15.87 -2.62 4.97
CA ARG A 32 16.81 -2.32 6.07
C ARG A 32 18.19 -2.92 5.84
N ALA A 33 18.27 -4.10 5.23
CA ALA A 33 19.54 -4.75 4.92
C ALA A 33 20.27 -4.10 3.74
N ALA A 34 19.52 -3.64 2.73
CA ALA A 34 20.08 -3.09 1.50
C ALA A 34 20.46 -1.60 1.60
N HIS A 35 19.79 -0.82 2.46
CA HIS A 35 19.97 0.64 2.52
C HIS A 35 20.51 1.10 3.87
N PRO A 36 21.76 1.59 3.93
CA PRO A 36 22.30 2.26 5.11
C PRO A 36 21.40 3.44 5.50
N GLY A 37 20.91 3.44 6.74
CA GLY A 37 20.01 4.48 7.26
C GLY A 37 18.52 4.13 7.23
N ALA A 38 18.08 3.14 6.45
CA ALA A 38 16.66 2.74 6.45
C ALA A 38 16.21 2.20 7.81
N ALA A 39 17.07 1.45 8.51
CA ALA A 39 16.77 1.00 9.87
C ALA A 39 16.58 2.18 10.84
N ALA A 40 17.51 3.14 10.85
CA ALA A 40 17.45 4.32 11.71
C ALA A 40 16.26 5.23 11.36
N GLY A 41 15.95 5.40 10.08
CA GLY A 41 14.82 6.21 9.63
C GLY A 41 13.47 5.60 10.02
N ILE A 42 13.30 4.28 9.86
CA ILE A 42 12.08 3.57 10.29
C ILE A 42 11.95 3.63 11.82
N GLU A 43 13.03 3.41 12.57
CA GLU A 43 13.03 3.54 14.04
C GLU A 43 12.65 4.96 14.47
N ALA A 44 13.19 5.98 13.81
CA ALA A 44 12.84 7.37 14.07
C ALA A 44 11.36 7.67 13.78
N ALA A 45 10.81 7.08 12.71
CA ALA A 45 9.39 7.22 12.38
C ALA A 45 8.48 6.54 13.42
N GLU A 46 8.84 5.35 13.89
CA GLU A 46 8.14 4.64 14.96
C GLU A 46 8.21 5.41 16.29
N ALA A 47 9.39 5.93 16.65
CA ALA A 47 9.58 6.75 17.84
C ALA A 47 8.76 8.05 17.78
N PHE A 48 8.68 8.69 16.60
CA PHE A 48 7.83 9.85 16.39
C PHE A 48 6.35 9.50 16.63
N GLN A 49 5.86 8.42 16.04
CA GLN A 49 4.47 7.98 16.21
C GLN A 49 4.15 7.67 17.68
N ALA A 50 5.02 6.95 18.38
CA ALA A 50 4.83 6.63 19.79
C ALA A 50 4.78 7.89 20.66
N ARG A 51 5.70 8.84 20.44
CA ARG A 51 5.72 10.12 21.17
C ARG A 51 4.46 10.96 20.90
N ARG A 52 3.97 10.96 19.67
CA ARG A 52 2.73 11.65 19.28
C ARG A 52 1.50 10.99 19.89
N ALA A 53 1.43 9.67 19.89
CA ALA A 53 0.33 8.92 20.49
C ALA A 53 0.25 9.20 22.00
N GLU A 54 1.39 9.23 22.69
CA GLU A 54 1.45 9.55 24.11
C GLU A 54 1.02 11.00 24.38
N LEU A 55 1.46 11.96 23.57
CA LEU A 55 0.99 13.34 23.69
C LEU A 55 -0.54 13.43 23.53
N LEU A 56 -1.10 12.73 22.55
CA LEU A 56 -2.55 12.72 22.30
C LEU A 56 -3.34 12.01 23.42
N SER A 57 -2.74 11.03 24.09
CA SER A 57 -3.36 10.34 25.22
C SER A 57 -3.56 11.28 26.41
N GLN A 58 -2.59 12.17 26.64
CA GLN A 58 -2.57 13.15 27.74
C GLN A 58 -3.44 14.40 27.48
N LEU A 59 -3.80 14.69 26.23
CA LEU A 59 -4.71 15.78 25.88
C LEU A 59 -6.17 15.41 26.18
N SER A 60 -6.92 16.34 26.80
CA SER A 60 -8.37 16.23 26.96
C SER A 60 -9.06 16.14 25.59
N ALA A 61 -10.27 15.56 25.52
CA ALA A 61 -10.99 15.41 24.24
C ALA A 61 -11.15 16.73 23.45
N THR A 62 -11.20 17.87 24.15
CA THR A 62 -11.22 19.22 23.57
C THR A 62 -9.85 19.73 23.07
N GLY A 63 -8.74 19.15 23.54
CA GLY A 63 -7.38 19.39 23.04
C GLY A 63 -6.96 18.42 21.92
N ARG A 64 -7.74 17.36 21.66
CA ARG A 64 -7.55 16.42 20.54
C ARG A 64 -8.09 16.94 19.21
N THR A 65 -8.07 18.24 18.99
CA THR A 65 -8.26 18.79 17.65
C THR A 65 -7.04 18.44 16.82
N LEU A 66 -7.22 17.53 15.85
CA LEU A 66 -6.50 17.67 14.59
C LEU A 66 -6.93 19.05 14.04
N GLN A 67 -6.11 20.08 14.30
CA GLN A 67 -6.26 21.35 13.61
C GLN A 67 -6.14 21.03 12.11
N GLY A 68 -7.21 21.25 11.35
CA GLY A 68 -7.15 21.32 9.90
C GLY A 68 -7.81 20.18 9.14
N GLY A 69 -9.10 20.36 8.83
CA GLY A 69 -9.76 19.81 7.64
C GLY A 69 -9.64 18.31 7.38
N THR A 70 -10.04 17.90 6.19
CA THR A 70 -9.76 16.56 5.66
C THR A 70 -8.34 16.55 5.10
N VAL A 71 -7.54 15.54 5.47
CA VAL A 71 -6.19 15.37 4.92
C VAL A 71 -6.31 14.87 3.50
N ARG A 72 -5.91 15.68 2.52
CA ARG A 72 -5.95 15.31 1.10
C ARG A 72 -4.56 14.87 0.65
N ILE A 73 -4.44 13.62 0.21
CA ILE A 73 -3.20 13.02 -0.28
C ILE A 73 -3.22 13.01 -1.81
N PRO A 74 -2.34 13.79 -2.48
CA PRO A 74 -2.15 13.70 -3.92
C PRO A 74 -1.55 12.34 -4.29
N VAL A 75 -2.11 11.67 -5.30
CA VAL A 75 -1.71 10.33 -5.74
C VAL A 75 -1.23 10.39 -7.18
N VAL A 76 -0.10 9.76 -7.45
CA VAL A 76 0.34 9.43 -8.81
C VAL A 76 0.34 7.92 -8.99
N VAL A 77 -0.26 7.45 -10.08
CA VAL A 77 -0.34 6.03 -10.42
C VAL A 77 0.56 5.75 -11.63
N HIS A 78 1.61 4.99 -11.41
CA HIS A 78 2.57 4.55 -12.41
C HIS A 78 2.18 3.17 -12.95
N ILE A 79 1.65 3.10 -14.17
CA ILE A 79 1.24 1.85 -14.82
C ILE A 79 2.38 1.35 -15.70
N LEU A 80 2.99 0.24 -15.28
CA LEU A 80 4.12 -0.43 -15.93
C LEU A 80 3.61 -1.69 -16.64
N TYR A 81 3.56 -1.64 -17.97
CA TYR A 81 2.91 -2.67 -18.78
C TYR A 81 3.81 -3.22 -19.88
N SER A 82 3.69 -4.52 -20.15
CA SER A 82 4.36 -5.21 -21.27
C SER A 82 3.41 -5.52 -22.43
N ASN A 83 2.09 -5.51 -22.17
CA ASN A 83 1.03 -5.76 -23.15
C ASN A 83 -0.24 -4.96 -22.82
N ASN A 84 -1.22 -4.97 -23.72
CA ASN A 84 -2.44 -4.17 -23.59
C ASN A 84 -3.31 -4.56 -22.40
N ALA A 85 -3.31 -5.82 -21.95
CA ALA A 85 -4.13 -6.24 -20.81
C ALA A 85 -3.61 -5.64 -19.49
N GLN A 86 -2.30 -5.43 -19.38
CA GLN A 86 -1.66 -4.79 -18.21
C GLN A 86 -1.79 -3.26 -18.23
N ASN A 87 -2.10 -2.68 -19.39
CA ASN A 87 -2.30 -1.23 -19.55
C ASN A 87 -3.72 -0.84 -19.08
N ILE A 88 -3.98 -0.99 -17.77
CA ILE A 88 -5.32 -0.85 -17.16
C ILE A 88 -5.95 0.52 -17.46
N SER A 89 -7.28 0.57 -17.60
CA SER A 89 -7.98 1.80 -17.98
C SER A 89 -7.94 2.89 -16.89
N ASP A 90 -8.10 4.16 -17.28
CA ASP A 90 -8.29 5.27 -16.34
C ASP A 90 -9.50 5.03 -15.42
N VAL A 91 -10.55 4.38 -15.92
CA VAL A 91 -11.75 4.03 -15.14
C VAL A 91 -11.40 3.06 -14.03
N GLN A 92 -10.57 2.05 -14.32
CA GLN A 92 -10.09 1.10 -13.32
C GLN A 92 -9.25 1.79 -12.25
N VAL A 93 -8.34 2.70 -12.65
CA VAL A 93 -7.57 3.52 -11.69
C VAL A 93 -8.49 4.35 -10.80
N LYS A 94 -9.44 5.08 -11.38
CA LYS A 94 -10.40 5.89 -10.62
C LYS A 94 -11.23 5.06 -9.66
N SER A 95 -11.65 3.85 -10.06
CA SER A 95 -12.39 2.94 -9.18
C SER A 95 -11.61 2.56 -7.91
N GLN A 96 -10.28 2.48 -7.99
CA GLN A 96 -9.42 2.22 -6.84
C GLN A 96 -9.27 3.45 -5.95
N ILE A 97 -9.15 4.65 -6.53
CA ILE A 97 -9.17 5.90 -5.76
C ILE A 97 -10.49 6.06 -5.02
N ASP A 98 -11.62 5.75 -5.67
CA ASP A 98 -12.94 5.76 -5.03
C ASP A 98 -13.05 4.72 -3.91
N ALA A 99 -12.47 3.53 -4.09
CA ALA A 99 -12.41 2.52 -3.03
C ALA A 99 -11.61 3.01 -1.82
N LEU A 100 -10.43 3.60 -2.03
CA LEU A 100 -9.64 4.20 -0.95
C LEU A 100 -10.45 5.26 -0.21
N ASN A 101 -11.13 6.15 -0.94
CA ASN A 101 -11.96 7.18 -0.33
C ASN A 101 -13.17 6.61 0.42
N ARG A 102 -13.78 5.52 -0.04
CA ARG A 102 -14.85 4.84 0.71
C ARG A 102 -14.32 4.27 2.02
N ASP A 103 -13.19 3.57 1.97
CA ASP A 103 -12.67 2.84 3.13
C ASP A 103 -12.09 3.80 4.19
N PHE A 104 -11.25 4.76 3.77
CA PHE A 104 -10.62 5.71 4.68
C PHE A 104 -11.58 6.77 5.23
N ARG A 105 -12.74 6.96 4.59
CA ARG A 105 -13.84 7.79 5.10
C ARG A 105 -14.95 7.01 5.79
N ARG A 106 -14.80 5.68 5.92
CA ARG A 106 -15.84 4.78 6.46
C ARG A 106 -17.21 4.94 5.77
N ARG A 107 -17.18 5.19 4.45
CA ARG A 107 -18.36 5.29 3.58
C ARG A 107 -18.60 4.00 2.78
N ASN A 108 -17.89 2.93 3.12
CA ASN A 108 -18.06 1.60 2.55
C ASN A 108 -19.36 0.94 3.04
N GLU A 109 -20.13 0.36 2.11
CA GLU A 109 -21.45 -0.23 2.41
C GLU A 109 -21.36 -1.42 3.36
N ASP A 110 -20.28 -2.20 3.27
CA ASP A 110 -19.99 -3.34 4.15
C ASP A 110 -19.55 -2.92 5.57
N SER A 111 -19.47 -1.62 5.87
CA SER A 111 -19.25 -1.12 7.24
C SER A 111 -20.34 -1.62 8.22
N LEU A 112 -21.55 -1.88 7.73
CA LEU A 112 -22.65 -2.49 8.50
C LEU A 112 -22.32 -3.91 9.00
N ASN A 113 -21.44 -4.61 8.28
CA ASN A 113 -20.97 -5.96 8.62
C ASN A 113 -19.90 -5.94 9.73
N THR A 114 -19.46 -4.76 10.20
CA THR A 114 -18.55 -4.66 11.36
C THR A 114 -19.20 -5.34 12.57
N PRO A 115 -18.58 -6.39 13.16
CA PRO A 115 -19.13 -7.09 14.30
C PRO A 115 -19.45 -6.13 15.46
N ALA A 116 -20.58 -6.34 16.14
CA ALA A 116 -21.08 -5.40 17.15
C ALA A 116 -20.02 -5.01 18.21
N ARG A 117 -19.22 -5.98 18.67
CA ARG A 117 -18.13 -5.78 19.64
C ARG A 117 -17.01 -4.84 19.18
N PHE A 118 -16.90 -4.57 17.88
CA PHE A 118 -15.87 -3.71 17.28
C PHE A 118 -16.42 -2.41 16.69
N ARG A 119 -17.75 -2.21 16.68
CA ARG A 119 -18.37 -1.02 16.06
C ARG A 119 -17.90 0.28 16.69
N ASN A 120 -17.63 0.28 17.99
CA ASN A 120 -17.13 1.44 18.74
C ASN A 120 -15.63 1.73 18.51
N LEU A 121 -14.87 0.82 17.90
CA LEU A 121 -13.46 1.01 17.57
C LEU A 121 -13.26 1.54 16.14
N ALA A 122 -14.30 1.52 15.33
CA ALA A 122 -14.20 1.80 13.91
C ALA A 122 -14.49 3.28 13.64
N ILE A 123 -13.61 3.93 12.88
CA ILE A 123 -13.58 5.40 12.74
C ILE A 123 -13.56 5.85 11.28
N ASP A 124 -14.01 7.07 11.02
CA ASP A 124 -13.63 7.85 9.83
C ASP A 124 -12.23 8.41 10.08
N VAL A 125 -11.24 8.02 9.26
CA VAL A 125 -9.84 8.46 9.40
C VAL A 125 -9.67 9.91 8.89
N ASN A 126 -10.66 10.43 8.16
CA ASN A 126 -10.70 11.77 7.59
C ASN A 126 -9.53 12.06 6.63
N ILE A 127 -9.19 11.05 5.83
CA ILE A 127 -8.21 11.11 4.73
C ILE A 127 -8.95 10.95 3.40
N GLU A 128 -8.60 11.78 2.41
CA GLU A 128 -9.06 11.67 1.03
C GLU A 128 -7.87 11.56 0.07
N PHE A 129 -7.98 10.65 -0.89
CA PHE A 129 -7.02 10.45 -1.95
C PHE A 129 -7.53 11.11 -3.23
N VAL A 130 -6.66 11.89 -3.87
CA VAL A 130 -6.99 12.59 -5.11
C VAL A 130 -5.87 12.38 -6.12
N LEU A 131 -6.20 12.07 -7.37
CA LEU A 131 -5.18 12.03 -8.42
C LEU A 131 -4.52 13.40 -8.54
N ALA A 132 -3.18 13.39 -8.64
CA ALA A 132 -2.40 14.60 -8.80
C ALA A 132 -2.82 15.35 -10.07
N THR A 133 -2.91 16.68 -9.96
CA THR A 133 -3.26 17.57 -11.08
C THR A 133 -2.07 18.37 -11.59
N VAL A 134 -0.94 18.30 -10.88
CA VAL A 134 0.31 18.99 -11.19
C VAL A 134 1.47 17.98 -11.07
N THR A 135 2.40 17.98 -12.04
CA THR A 135 3.61 17.16 -12.00
C THR A 135 4.67 17.79 -11.08
N PRO A 136 5.76 17.08 -10.72
CA PRO A 136 6.86 17.68 -9.96
C PRO A 136 7.47 18.92 -10.61
N GLU A 137 7.43 19.01 -11.94
CA GLU A 137 7.93 20.15 -12.73
C GLU A 137 6.91 21.28 -12.88
N GLY A 138 5.69 21.14 -12.34
CA GLY A 138 4.66 22.17 -12.36
C GLY A 138 3.69 22.12 -13.55
N TYR A 139 3.70 21.05 -14.37
CA TYR A 139 2.80 20.91 -15.51
C TYR A 139 1.47 20.25 -15.13
N ALA A 140 0.41 20.51 -15.91
CA ALA A 140 -0.87 19.84 -15.71
C ALA A 140 -0.77 18.33 -15.99
N THR A 141 -1.44 17.52 -15.19
CA THR A 141 -1.51 16.05 -15.35
C THR A 141 -2.89 15.52 -14.94
N ASN A 142 -3.19 14.28 -15.33
CA ASN A 142 -4.30 13.49 -14.80
C ASN A 142 -3.88 12.57 -13.63
N GLY A 143 -2.61 12.61 -13.21
CA GLY A 143 -2.07 11.81 -12.12
C GLY A 143 -1.80 10.35 -12.49
N ILE A 144 -1.80 10.02 -13.79
CA ILE A 144 -1.56 8.66 -14.28
C ILE A 144 -0.38 8.69 -15.25
N VAL A 145 0.70 8.01 -14.88
CA VAL A 145 1.86 7.77 -15.73
C VAL A 145 1.72 6.39 -16.35
N ARG A 146 1.93 6.27 -17.67
CA ARG A 146 1.89 5.00 -18.39
C ARG A 146 3.24 4.78 -19.06
N LYS A 147 3.89 3.67 -18.73
CA LYS A 147 5.20 3.34 -19.28
C LYS A 147 5.28 1.89 -19.70
N GLN A 148 5.57 1.69 -20.97
CA GLN A 148 5.82 0.37 -21.51
C GLN A 148 7.18 -0.13 -21.03
N SER A 149 7.24 -1.41 -20.62
CA SER A 149 8.45 -2.06 -20.14
C SER A 149 8.60 -3.45 -20.76
N GLY A 150 9.85 -3.89 -20.95
CA GLY A 150 10.17 -5.25 -21.37
C GLY A 150 10.08 -6.28 -20.24
N VAL A 151 9.85 -5.83 -18.99
CA VAL A 151 9.77 -6.70 -17.82
C VAL A 151 8.41 -7.42 -17.80
N THR A 152 8.43 -8.75 -17.84
CA THR A 152 7.20 -9.56 -17.86
C THR A 152 6.52 -9.62 -16.49
N TYR A 153 7.29 -9.70 -15.41
CA TYR A 153 6.80 -9.74 -14.04
C TYR A 153 7.74 -8.97 -13.11
N TRP A 154 7.13 -8.24 -12.18
CA TRP A 154 7.81 -7.51 -11.12
C TRP A 154 7.86 -8.35 -9.85
N GLU A 155 8.92 -8.11 -9.07
CA GLU A 155 9.15 -8.70 -7.76
C GLU A 155 9.28 -7.56 -6.72
N GLN A 156 9.27 -7.91 -5.43
CA GLN A 156 9.46 -7.00 -4.29
C GLN A 156 10.93 -6.57 -4.10
N ASN A 157 11.58 -6.13 -5.17
CA ASN A 157 13.00 -5.75 -5.21
C ASN A 157 13.24 -4.35 -5.78
N ASP A 158 12.19 -3.51 -5.78
CA ASP A 158 12.17 -2.12 -6.28
C ASP A 158 12.52 -1.90 -7.75
N ALA A 159 12.69 -2.94 -8.57
CA ALA A 159 12.93 -2.75 -10.01
C ALA A 159 11.84 -1.90 -10.67
N ILE A 160 10.58 -2.07 -10.24
CA ILE A 160 9.43 -1.31 -10.75
C ILE A 160 9.48 0.19 -10.40
N LYS A 161 10.19 0.56 -9.32
CA LYS A 161 10.35 1.93 -8.84
C LYS A 161 11.56 2.65 -9.42
N LEU A 162 12.31 1.98 -10.30
CA LEU A 162 13.60 2.46 -10.81
C LEU A 162 13.60 2.45 -12.34
N ALA A 163 13.66 3.63 -12.95
CA ALA A 163 13.73 3.79 -14.40
C ALA A 163 14.95 3.08 -15.01
N SER A 164 16.07 3.04 -14.29
CA SER A 164 17.29 2.33 -14.69
C SER A 164 17.11 0.81 -14.78
N ARG A 165 16.05 0.26 -14.19
CA ARG A 165 15.71 -1.18 -14.18
C ARG A 165 14.43 -1.49 -14.97
N GLY A 166 14.01 -0.55 -15.82
CA GLY A 166 12.82 -0.67 -16.66
C GLY A 166 11.51 -0.30 -15.97
N GLY A 167 11.55 0.12 -14.70
CA GLY A 167 10.40 0.66 -13.94
C GLY A 167 10.21 2.14 -14.18
N ASP A 168 9.62 2.87 -13.23
CA ASP A 168 9.50 4.33 -13.26
C ASP A 168 9.87 4.97 -11.93
N ASN A 169 10.61 6.08 -11.97
CA ASN A 169 11.08 6.75 -10.76
C ASN A 169 9.92 7.41 -10.01
N ALA A 170 10.02 7.44 -8.68
CA ALA A 170 9.04 8.12 -7.84
C ALA A 170 8.97 9.62 -8.18
N TRP A 171 7.76 10.17 -8.13
CA TRP A 171 7.59 11.60 -7.87
C TRP A 171 7.95 11.87 -6.41
N ASP A 172 8.33 13.11 -6.08
CA ASP A 172 8.79 13.47 -4.72
C ASP A 172 7.77 13.05 -3.65
N SER A 173 8.13 12.05 -2.84
CA SER A 173 7.27 11.41 -1.84
C SER A 173 6.88 12.32 -0.69
N ARG A 174 7.50 13.51 -0.58
CA ARG A 174 7.05 14.57 0.33
C ARG A 174 5.71 15.19 -0.09
N TYR A 175 5.36 15.10 -1.38
CA TYR A 175 4.18 15.74 -1.95
C TYR A 175 3.19 14.75 -2.56
N TYR A 176 3.65 13.56 -2.96
CA TYR A 176 2.82 12.58 -3.67
C TYR A 176 2.92 11.20 -3.04
N LEU A 177 1.77 10.53 -2.92
CA LEU A 177 1.72 9.09 -2.75
C LEU A 177 1.97 8.43 -4.12
N ASN A 178 3.09 7.72 -4.24
CA ASN A 178 3.41 6.94 -5.43
C ASN A 178 2.78 5.54 -5.34
N ILE A 179 2.00 5.18 -6.37
CA ILE A 179 1.42 3.86 -6.54
C ILE A 179 1.93 3.28 -7.85
N TRP A 180 2.76 2.24 -7.80
CA TRP A 180 3.15 1.50 -9.00
C TRP A 180 2.21 0.34 -9.23
N VAL A 181 1.86 0.12 -10.48
CA VAL A 181 0.93 -0.92 -10.91
C VAL A 181 1.61 -1.72 -12.01
N GLY A 182 1.76 -3.03 -11.81
CA GLY A 182 2.34 -3.91 -12.81
C GLY A 182 2.17 -5.39 -12.45
N PRO A 183 2.37 -6.31 -13.41
CA PRO A 183 2.16 -7.73 -13.20
C PRO A 183 3.15 -8.30 -12.18
N MET A 184 2.65 -9.01 -11.17
CA MET A 184 3.43 -9.71 -10.15
C MET A 184 3.07 -11.19 -10.14
N ARG A 185 4.05 -12.07 -9.88
CA ARG A 185 3.84 -13.53 -9.98
C ARG A 185 2.97 -14.11 -8.87
N ARG A 186 3.22 -13.68 -7.64
CA ARG A 186 2.68 -14.32 -6.44
C ARG A 186 2.02 -13.33 -5.49
N LEU A 187 2.51 -12.10 -5.48
CA LEU A 187 2.07 -11.06 -4.56
C LEU A 187 0.90 -10.29 -5.15
N LEU A 188 0.00 -9.84 -4.28
CA LEU A 188 -0.96 -8.80 -4.63
C LEU A 188 -0.34 -7.40 -4.57
N GLY A 189 0.73 -7.26 -3.80
CA GLY A 189 1.44 -5.99 -3.65
C GLY A 189 2.39 -5.97 -2.45
N TYR A 190 3.05 -4.83 -2.29
CA TYR A 190 3.89 -4.50 -1.13
C TYR A 190 3.98 -2.98 -0.96
N SER A 191 4.40 -2.52 0.20
CA SER A 191 4.56 -1.11 0.54
C SER A 191 5.85 -0.87 1.32
N SER A 192 6.44 0.32 1.17
CA SER A 192 7.40 0.83 2.13
C SER A 192 6.75 1.12 3.48
N LEU A 193 7.57 1.13 4.52
CA LEU A 193 7.22 1.73 5.80
C LEU A 193 7.75 3.18 5.83
N PRO A 194 7.10 4.07 6.60
CA PRO A 194 7.63 5.42 6.83
C PRO A 194 9.07 5.38 7.34
N GLY A 195 9.90 6.30 6.85
CA GLY A 195 11.31 6.40 7.24
C GLY A 195 12.30 5.61 6.37
N GLY A 196 11.82 4.92 5.33
CA GLY A 196 12.68 4.37 4.27
C GLY A 196 13.24 5.43 3.32
N PRO A 197 14.05 5.02 2.32
CA PRO A 197 14.55 5.92 1.28
C PRO A 197 13.41 6.59 0.50
N ALA A 198 13.47 7.90 0.34
CA ALA A 198 12.38 8.70 -0.22
C ALA A 198 12.04 8.31 -1.67
N GLU A 199 13.05 7.90 -2.45
CA GLU A 199 12.94 7.48 -3.84
C GLU A 199 12.28 6.10 -4.02
N LEU A 200 12.15 5.33 -2.94
CA LEU A 200 11.49 4.01 -2.91
C LEU A 200 10.16 4.04 -2.16
N ASP A 201 9.74 5.21 -1.69
CA ASP A 201 8.55 5.35 -0.85
C ASP A 201 7.25 5.27 -1.67
N GLY A 202 6.31 4.47 -1.16
CA GLY A 202 5.01 4.22 -1.76
C GLY A 202 4.68 2.73 -1.78
N LEU A 203 3.77 2.35 -2.66
CA LEU A 203 3.25 0.99 -2.73
C LEU A 203 3.18 0.47 -4.16
N VAL A 204 3.27 -0.84 -4.30
CA VAL A 204 3.18 -1.56 -5.56
C VAL A 204 1.98 -2.49 -5.49
N ILE A 205 1.16 -2.48 -6.54
CA ILE A 205 -0.05 -3.31 -6.66
C ILE A 205 0.04 -4.14 -7.94
N ASN A 206 -0.38 -5.39 -7.84
CA ASN A 206 -0.49 -6.29 -8.98
C ASN A 206 -1.63 -5.88 -9.93
N THR A 207 -1.39 -5.94 -11.24
CA THR A 207 -2.43 -5.78 -12.29
C THR A 207 -3.27 -7.03 -12.48
#